data_AF-A0A4R5AY85-F1
#
_entry.id   AF-A0A4R5AY85-F1
#
_cell.length_a   1.000
_cell.length_b   1.000
_cell.length_c   1.000
_cell.angle_alpha   90.00
_cell.angle_beta   90.00
_cell.angle_gamma   90.00
#
_symmetry.space_group_name_H-M   'P 1'
#
loop_
_entity.id
_entity.type
_entity.pdbx_description
1 polymer ?
#
loop_
_entity_poly.entity_id
_entity_poly.type
_entity_poly.pdbx_seq_one_letter_code
_entity_poly.pdbx_strand_id
1 'polypeptide(L)'
;MSNFTIDFFELLFLAEVCVPPRPIARAMFWESMSDVHYHKMSDDERLKMFEFLKPKLDLENEDCRYFFARYNPLNQYMVSCFHNGKAEEIHCFRFNEQFHTSKNRHINPDYIKSSVKVTVTVQ
;
A
#
# COMPACT_ATOMS: atom_id res chain seq x y z
N MET A 1 0.10 -12.31 -25.96
CA MET A 1 1.18 -12.11 -24.96
C MET A 1 1.32 -13.40 -24.18
N SER A 2 2.55 -13.86 -23.96
CA SER A 2 2.82 -14.95 -23.02
C SER A 2 2.69 -14.42 -21.59
N ASN A 3 2.11 -15.23 -20.70
CA ASN A 3 2.05 -14.93 -19.28
C ASN A 3 3.10 -15.76 -18.56
N PHE A 4 3.83 -15.13 -17.65
CA PHE A 4 4.74 -15.79 -16.71
C PHE A 4 4.18 -15.61 -15.29
N THR A 5 4.20 -16.67 -14.50
CA THR A 5 3.82 -16.64 -13.08
C THR A 5 5.08 -16.69 -12.26
N ILE A 6 5.19 -15.81 -11.27
CA ILE A 6 6.26 -15.77 -10.29
C ILE A 6 5.69 -15.95 -8.88
N ASP A 7 6.47 -16.49 -7.97
CA ASP A 7 6.11 -16.64 -6.56
C ASP A 7 6.40 -15.38 -5.73
N PHE A 8 6.07 -15.43 -4.44
CA PHE A 8 6.28 -14.32 -3.50
C PHE A 8 7.76 -13.93 -3.36
N PHE A 9 8.68 -14.90 -3.29
CA PHE A 9 10.10 -14.63 -3.10
C PHE A 9 10.74 -14.06 -4.37
N GLU A 10 10.32 -14.53 -5.54
CA GLU A 10 10.70 -13.95 -6.83
C GLU A 10 10.19 -12.51 -6.95
N LEU A 11 8.94 -12.24 -6.53
CA LEU A 11 8.40 -10.88 -6.49
C LEU A 11 9.18 -9.98 -5.49
N LEU A 12 9.51 -10.51 -4.32
CA LEU A 12 10.29 -9.81 -3.29
C LEU A 12 11.68 -9.42 -3.79
N PHE A 13 12.35 -10.35 -4.50
CA PHE A 13 13.64 -10.10 -5.12
C PHE A 13 13.54 -9.05 -6.24
N LEU A 14 12.54 -9.16 -7.12
CA LEU A 14 12.28 -8.15 -8.14
C LEU A 14 12.02 -6.77 -7.53
N ALA A 15 11.30 -6.72 -6.42
CA ALA A 15 11.02 -5.49 -5.71
C ALA A 15 12.27 -4.80 -5.18
N GLU A 16 13.18 -5.57 -4.57
CA GLU A 16 14.47 -5.08 -4.10
C GLU A 16 15.33 -4.50 -5.23
N VAL A 17 15.47 -5.23 -6.35
CA VAL A 17 16.27 -4.77 -7.50
C VAL A 17 15.66 -3.51 -8.15
N CYS A 18 14.37 -3.28 -7.95
CA CYS A 18 13.68 -2.08 -8.42
C CYS A 18 13.78 -0.87 -7.49
N VAL A 19 14.55 -0.93 -6.40
CA VAL A 19 14.84 0.22 -5.54
C VAL A 19 16.11 0.95 -6.05
N PRO A 20 16.12 2.29 -6.23
CA PRO A 20 14.97 3.20 -6.19
C PRO A 20 14.11 3.05 -7.47
N PRO A 21 12.85 3.53 -7.44
CA PRO A 21 11.86 3.35 -8.51
C PRO A 21 12.11 4.27 -9.73
N ARG A 22 13.33 4.25 -10.27
CA ARG A 22 13.73 4.93 -11.52
C ARG A 22 14.62 4.00 -12.34
N PRO A 23 14.42 3.88 -13.67
CA PRO A 23 13.57 4.69 -14.58
C PRO A 23 12.08 4.26 -14.63
N ILE A 24 11.27 4.84 -15.54
CA ILE A 24 9.79 4.74 -15.61
C ILE A 24 9.20 3.34 -15.41
N ALA A 25 9.84 2.31 -15.98
CA ALA A 25 9.39 0.93 -15.83
C ALA A 25 9.37 0.48 -14.36
N ARG A 26 10.33 0.93 -13.55
CA ARG A 26 10.36 0.67 -12.11
C ARG A 26 9.24 1.42 -11.39
N ALA A 27 9.00 2.69 -11.72
CA ALA A 27 7.89 3.45 -11.14
C ALA A 27 6.52 2.76 -11.38
N MET A 28 6.27 2.30 -12.62
CA MET A 28 5.06 1.54 -12.95
C MET A 28 4.95 0.22 -12.17
N PHE A 29 6.08 -0.45 -11.95
CA PHE A 29 6.13 -1.65 -11.13
C PHE A 29 5.79 -1.36 -9.65
N TRP A 30 6.32 -0.29 -9.07
CA TRP A 30 6.02 0.11 -7.68
C TRP A 30 4.55 0.51 -7.46
N GLU A 31 3.96 1.21 -8.44
CA GLU A 31 2.54 1.52 -8.44
C GLU A 31 1.69 0.24 -8.49
N SER A 32 2.01 -0.68 -9.40
CA SER A 32 1.33 -1.98 -9.49
C SER A 32 1.52 -2.81 -8.22
N MET A 33 2.70 -2.74 -7.59
CA MET A 33 2.99 -3.44 -6.33
C MET A 33 2.07 -2.98 -5.20
N SER A 34 1.84 -1.67 -5.11
CA SER A 34 1.08 -1.05 -4.03
C SER A 34 -0.44 -1.12 -4.23
N ASP A 35 -0.89 -1.05 -5.48
CA ASP A 35 -2.32 -0.92 -5.81
C ASP A 35 -2.93 -2.21 -6.38
N VAL A 36 -2.14 -3.13 -6.93
CA VAL A 36 -2.62 -4.39 -7.52
C VAL A 36 -2.13 -5.59 -6.72
N HIS A 37 -0.82 -5.72 -6.54
CA HIS A 37 -0.24 -6.91 -5.89
C HIS A 37 -0.51 -6.95 -4.38
N TYR A 38 -0.60 -5.79 -3.71
CA TYR A 38 -0.99 -5.70 -2.31
C TYR A 38 -2.26 -6.51 -2.00
N HIS A 39 -3.29 -6.40 -2.84
CA HIS A 39 -4.56 -7.09 -2.64
C HIS A 39 -4.51 -8.61 -2.88
N LYS A 40 -3.44 -9.10 -3.52
CA LYS A 40 -3.22 -10.53 -3.80
C LYS A 40 -2.39 -11.21 -2.71
N MET A 41 -1.73 -10.43 -1.86
CA MET A 41 -0.92 -10.93 -0.76
C MET A 41 -1.77 -11.16 0.49
N SER A 42 -1.39 -12.18 1.26
CA SER A 42 -1.79 -12.35 2.65
C SER A 42 -1.17 -11.27 3.55
N ASP A 43 -1.68 -11.12 4.77
CA ASP A 43 -1.13 -10.16 5.74
C ASP A 43 0.32 -10.49 6.11
N ASP A 44 0.66 -11.78 6.22
CA ASP A 44 2.03 -12.24 6.48
C ASP A 44 2.99 -11.89 5.34
N GLU A 45 2.54 -12.05 4.08
CA GLU A 45 3.34 -11.68 2.91
C GLU A 45 3.54 -10.16 2.83
N ARG A 46 2.50 -9.37 3.13
CA ARG A 46 2.62 -7.91 3.21
C ARG A 46 3.62 -7.49 4.28
N LEU A 47 3.57 -8.11 5.46
CA LEU A 47 4.49 -7.84 6.56
C LEU A 47 5.93 -8.21 6.18
N LYS A 48 6.15 -9.40 5.61
CA LYS A 48 7.47 -9.85 5.13
C LYS A 48 8.02 -8.91 4.06
N MET A 49 7.20 -8.52 3.10
CA MET A 49 7.55 -7.56 2.04
C MET A 49 7.95 -6.21 2.63
N PHE A 50 7.16 -5.71 3.58
CA PHE A 50 7.43 -4.44 4.25
C PHE A 50 8.76 -4.47 5.01
N GLU A 51 8.96 -5.44 5.90
CA GLU A 51 10.18 -5.53 6.73
C GLU A 51 11.44 -5.73 5.89
N PHE A 52 11.35 -6.50 4.79
CA PHE A 52 12.48 -6.73 3.91
C PHE A 52 12.88 -5.49 3.09
N LEU A 53 11.91 -4.71 2.60
CA LEU A 53 12.16 -3.55 1.74
C LEU A 53 12.37 -2.26 2.52
N LYS A 54 11.73 -2.10 3.68
CA LYS A 54 11.82 -0.92 4.55
C LYS A 54 13.24 -0.34 4.71
N PRO A 55 14.30 -1.12 5.03
CA PRO A 55 15.64 -0.56 5.21
C PRO A 55 16.29 -0.09 3.90
N LYS A 56 15.74 -0.44 2.74
CA LYS A 56 16.29 -0.13 1.41
C LYS A 56 15.62 1.08 0.77
N LEU A 57 14.45 1.50 1.28
CA LEU A 57 13.65 2.57 0.69
C LEU A 57 14.36 3.94 0.77
N ASP A 58 14.32 4.68 -0.33
CA ASP A 58 14.66 6.09 -0.37
C ASP A 58 13.42 6.92 -0.03
N LEU A 59 13.28 7.38 1.21
CA LEU A 59 12.09 8.13 1.64
C LEU A 59 12.04 9.58 1.11
N GLU A 60 13.08 10.05 0.41
CA GLU A 60 12.99 11.28 -0.38
C GLU A 60 12.19 11.04 -1.69
N ASN A 61 12.11 9.79 -2.14
CA ASN A 61 11.32 9.38 -3.29
C ASN A 61 9.84 9.15 -2.93
N GLU A 62 8.93 9.75 -3.69
CA GLU A 62 7.49 9.67 -3.45
C GLU A 62 6.92 8.24 -3.57
N ASP A 63 7.35 7.46 -4.56
CA ASP A 63 6.86 6.08 -4.73
C ASP A 63 7.34 5.18 -3.57
N CYS A 64 8.56 5.40 -3.06
CA CYS A 64 9.04 4.72 -1.86
C CYS A 64 8.25 5.11 -0.60
N ARG A 65 7.94 6.40 -0.41
CA ARG A 65 7.06 6.84 0.69
C ARG A 65 5.65 6.27 0.56
N TYR A 66 5.12 6.22 -0.65
CA TYR A 66 3.79 5.69 -0.94
C TYR A 66 3.72 4.20 -0.59
N PHE A 67 4.70 3.41 -1.06
CA PHE A 67 4.83 2.01 -0.67
C PHE A 67 4.95 1.86 0.85
N PHE A 68 5.81 2.66 1.51
CA PHE A 68 5.97 2.62 2.96
C PHE A 68 4.62 2.86 3.66
N ALA A 69 3.88 3.89 3.24
CA ALA A 69 2.57 4.20 3.80
C ALA A 69 1.56 3.07 3.57
N ARG A 70 1.57 2.45 2.39
CA ARG A 70 0.65 1.36 2.02
C ARG A 70 0.92 0.08 2.78
N TYR A 71 2.18 -0.33 2.90
CA TYR A 71 2.58 -1.63 3.46
C TYR A 71 2.85 -1.58 4.98
N ASN A 72 2.99 -0.39 5.57
CA ASN A 72 3.19 -0.28 7.02
C ASN A 72 1.93 -0.74 7.77
N PRO A 73 2.00 -1.82 8.58
CA PRO A 73 0.86 -2.32 9.35
C PRO A 73 0.37 -1.30 10.38
N LEU A 74 1.25 -0.43 10.87
CA LEU A 74 0.92 0.65 11.80
C LEU A 74 0.33 1.88 11.11
N ASN A 75 0.07 1.82 9.80
CA ASN A 75 -0.52 2.92 9.04
C ASN A 75 -1.85 2.52 8.36
N GLN A 76 -2.50 1.47 8.86
CA GLN A 76 -3.77 0.96 8.36
C GLN A 76 -4.95 1.46 9.20
N TYR A 77 -6.04 1.81 8.54
CA TYR A 77 -7.22 2.40 9.15
C TYR A 77 -8.50 1.82 8.53
N MET A 78 -9.54 1.75 9.35
CA MET A 78 -10.92 1.62 8.93
C MET A 78 -11.59 2.99 9.08
N VAL A 79 -12.08 3.56 7.99
CA VAL A 79 -12.78 4.85 7.98
C VAL A 79 -14.26 4.62 7.76
N SER A 80 -15.09 5.19 8.64
CA SER A 80 -16.54 5.26 8.42
C SER A 80 -16.88 6.58 7.74
N CYS A 81 -17.48 6.53 6.54
CA CYS A 81 -17.88 7.70 5.78
C CYS A 81 -19.29 7.56 5.20
N PHE A 82 -19.92 8.68 4.84
CA PHE A 82 -21.14 8.66 4.03
C PHE A 82 -20.79 8.67 2.55
N HIS A 83 -21.18 7.62 1.84
CA HIS A 83 -21.12 7.57 0.38
C HIS A 83 -22.52 7.28 -0.17
N ASN A 84 -23.00 8.12 -1.11
CA ASN A 84 -24.33 8.01 -1.71
C ASN A 84 -25.49 7.85 -0.69
N GLY A 85 -25.42 8.57 0.43
CA GLY A 85 -26.45 8.53 1.48
C GLY A 85 -26.42 7.29 2.37
N LYS A 86 -25.44 6.40 2.21
CA LYS A 86 -25.23 5.22 3.05
C LYS A 86 -23.93 5.35 3.85
N ALA A 87 -23.95 4.84 5.08
CA ALA A 87 -22.73 4.68 5.85
C ALA A 87 -21.96 3.49 5.30
N GLU A 88 -20.70 3.71 4.93
CA GLU A 88 -19.78 2.69 4.45
C GLU A 88 -18.51 2.70 5.30
N GLU A 89 -17.94 1.52 5.51
CA GLU A 89 -16.64 1.34 6.14
C GLU A 89 -15.62 0.98 5.07
N ILE A 90 -14.54 1.75 5.01
CA ILE A 90 -13.52 1.63 3.97
C ILE A 90 -12.17 1.38 4.63
N HIS A 91 -11.53 0.29 4.23
CA HIS A 91 -10.13 0.04 4.55
C HIS A 91 -9.22 0.97 3.76
N CYS A 92 -8.36 1.70 4.47
CA CYS A 92 -7.47 2.69 3.89
C CYS A 92 -6.16 2.79 4.68
N PHE A 93 -5.22 3.56 4.14
CA PHE A 93 -3.97 3.92 4.79
C PHE A 93 -3.78 5.44 4.72
N ARG A 94 -2.94 6.01 5.59
CA ARG A 94 -2.72 7.46 5.59
C ARG A 94 -1.50 7.84 4.74
N PHE A 95 -1.66 8.77 3.81
CA PHE A 95 -0.56 9.29 3.00
C PHE A 95 -0.81 10.77 2.70
N ASN A 96 0.23 11.61 2.82
CA ASN A 96 0.12 13.07 2.69
C ASN A 96 -1.10 13.65 3.43
N GLU A 97 -1.25 13.25 4.69
CA GLU A 97 -2.33 13.63 5.60
C GLU A 97 -3.74 13.13 5.27
N GLN A 98 -3.96 12.52 4.09
CA GLN A 98 -5.24 12.02 3.59
C GLN A 98 -5.39 10.50 3.78
N PHE A 99 -6.64 10.01 3.76
CA PHE A 99 -6.95 8.58 3.81
C PHE A 99 -7.08 8.01 2.40
N HIS A 100 -6.11 7.21 1.98
CA HIS A 100 -6.01 6.64 0.64
C HIS A 100 -6.51 5.18 0.58
N THR A 101 -7.16 4.85 -0.53
CA THR A 101 -7.52 3.48 -0.91
C THR A 101 -6.64 2.96 -2.05
N SER A 102 -6.15 3.88 -2.89
CA SER A 102 -5.17 3.66 -3.94
C SER A 102 -4.39 4.97 -4.19
N LYS A 103 -3.41 4.95 -5.09
CA LYS A 103 -2.47 6.08 -5.30
C LYS A 103 -3.23 7.36 -5.63
N ASN A 104 -4.23 7.23 -6.51
CA ASN A 104 -5.02 8.34 -7.03
C ASN A 104 -6.41 8.46 -6.38
N ARG A 105 -6.70 7.72 -5.30
CA ARG A 105 -8.02 7.73 -4.65
C ARG A 105 -7.90 7.87 -3.14
N HIS A 106 -8.46 8.96 -2.63
CA HIS A 106 -8.60 9.23 -1.21
C HIS A 106 -10.06 9.54 -0.82
N ILE A 107 -10.37 9.37 0.46
CA ILE A 107 -11.68 9.69 1.04
C ILE A 107 -11.70 11.19 1.32
N ASN A 108 -12.73 11.88 0.83
CA ASN A 108 -12.91 13.30 1.11
C ASN A 108 -13.18 13.49 2.63
N PRO A 109 -12.36 14.30 3.34
CA PRO A 109 -12.47 14.53 4.78
C PRO A 109 -13.86 14.96 5.26
N ASP A 110 -14.60 15.73 4.46
CA ASP A 110 -15.93 16.25 4.84
C ASP A 110 -16.97 15.14 5.05
N TYR A 111 -16.73 13.97 4.47
CA TYR A 111 -17.62 12.81 4.58
C TYR A 111 -17.18 11.81 5.66
N ILE A 112 -16.04 12.04 6.32
CA ILE A 112 -15.51 11.16 7.36
C ILE A 112 -16.22 11.44 8.69
N LYS A 113 -16.80 10.39 9.27
CA LYS A 113 -17.38 10.46 10.62
C LYS A 113 -16.40 10.06 11.69
N SER A 114 -15.66 9.00 11.43
CA SER A 114 -14.70 8.41 12.36
C SER A 114 -13.66 7.62 11.59
N SER A 115 -12.51 7.42 12.25
CA SER A 115 -11.47 6.53 11.78
C SER A 115 -10.94 5.73 12.96
N VAL A 116 -10.70 4.44 12.76
CA VAL A 116 -10.13 3.54 13.75
C VAL A 116 -8.90 2.91 13.15
N LYS A 117 -7.81 2.87 13.93
CA LYS A 117 -6.57 2.22 13.50
C LYS A 117 -6.77 0.71 13.52
N VAL A 118 -6.41 0.03 12.42
CA VAL A 118 -6.46 -1.44 12.39
C VAL A 118 -5.34 -1.96 13.26
N THR A 119 -5.69 -2.72 14.31
CA THR A 119 -4.69 -3.32 15.19
C THR A 119 -4.29 -4.65 14.58
N VAL A 120 -3.06 -4.75 14.07
CA VAL A 120 -2.50 -6.02 13.61
C VAL A 120 -1.91 -6.73 14.82
N THR A 121 -2.56 -7.80 15.28
CA THR A 121 -1.99 -8.68 16.30
C THR A 121 -0.90 -9.51 15.64
N VAL A 122 0.36 -9.14 15.85
CA VAL A 122 1.50 -9.96 15.43
C VAL A 122 1.51 -11.18 16.37
N GLN A 123 1.19 -12.36 15.85
CA GLN A 123 1.29 -13.63 16.58
C GLN A 123 2.73 -14.13 16.60
#